data_AF-A0A7J7KBV1-F1
#
_entry.id   AF-A0A7J7KBV1-F1
#
_cell.length_a   1.000
_cell.length_b   1.000
_cell.length_c   1.000
_cell.angle_alpha   90.00
_cell.angle_beta   90.00
_cell.angle_gamma   90.00
#
_symmetry.space_group_name_H-M   'P 1'
#
loop_
_entity.id
_entity.type
_entity.pdbx_description
1 polymer ?
#
loop_
_entity_poly.entity_id
_entity_poly.type
_entity_poly.pdbx_seq_one_letter_code
_entity_poly.pdbx_strand_id
1 'polypeptide(L)'
;MFYEFVSQKRAFVGFPIDVACVDVYVDETPIYAVHEHESNVTCLLLQANISVTFNYTINKTTTNVHSYVPRNASYDGQCGRKTEAIDIEFPCGNLTCSLELHFTNSSTVFNLTAANLTYIGEGFSHAASHAYTSKMYSNLGTYYNCSKGFNLTLEKGVMVKMTDVKVQAFMDDKSGKPSFGSTGMSCDSNGGGDSGTKTDAIVPIAVGQPSLLWLLLCLLATVLAEEGPWLDTKL
;
A
#
# COMPACT_ATOMS: atom_id res chain seq x y z
N MET A 1 -31.08 20.23 -23.75
CA MET A 1 -29.69 20.58 -24.11
C MET A 1 -29.05 19.28 -24.58
N PHE A 2 -29.14 19.02 -25.89
CA PHE A 2 -28.67 17.79 -26.53
C PHE A 2 -27.26 18.06 -27.07
N TYR A 3 -26.29 17.20 -26.74
CA TYR A 3 -24.99 17.19 -27.39
C TYR A 3 -25.01 16.14 -28.50
N GLU A 4 -24.87 16.59 -29.75
CA GLU A 4 -24.59 15.74 -30.91
C GLU A 4 -23.13 15.27 -30.87
N PHE A 5 -22.91 13.96 -30.99
CA PHE A 5 -21.59 13.40 -31.30
C PHE A 5 -21.49 13.16 -32.81
N VAL A 6 -20.59 13.90 -33.46
CA VAL A 6 -20.22 13.71 -34.86
C VAL A 6 -19.37 12.44 -34.98
N SER A 7 -19.91 11.42 -35.65
CA SER A 7 -19.20 10.21 -36.03
C SER A 7 -18.36 10.47 -37.29
N GLN A 8 -17.05 10.62 -37.14
CA GLN A 8 -16.12 10.68 -38.27
C GLN A 8 -15.48 9.30 -38.48
N LYS A 9 -16.02 8.51 -39.41
CA LYS A 9 -15.38 7.29 -39.92
C LYS A 9 -14.11 7.67 -40.68
N ARG A 10 -12.94 7.34 -40.13
CA ARG A 10 -11.71 7.17 -40.93
C ARG A 10 -11.33 5.69 -40.91
N ALA A 11 -11.27 5.12 -42.11
CA ALA A 11 -10.66 3.82 -42.35
C ALA A 11 -9.16 3.94 -42.11
N PHE A 12 -8.63 3.18 -41.15
CA PHE A 12 -7.19 2.97 -41.01
C PHE A 12 -6.84 1.59 -41.56
N VAL A 13 -5.94 1.61 -42.53
CA VAL A 13 -5.31 0.46 -43.17
C VAL A 13 -4.32 -0.16 -42.18
N GLY A 14 -4.24 -1.49 -42.19
CA GLY A 14 -3.65 -2.31 -41.15
C GLY A 14 -2.20 -2.00 -40.79
N PHE A 15 -1.98 -1.92 -39.48
CA PHE A 15 -0.73 -2.21 -38.79
C PHE A 15 -1.09 -3.04 -37.54
N PRO A 16 -0.32 -4.08 -37.18
CA PRO A 16 -0.49 -4.76 -35.90
C PRO A 16 -0.03 -3.79 -34.81
N ILE A 17 -0.98 -3.11 -34.19
CA ILE A 17 -0.72 -2.36 -32.96
C ILE A 17 -0.77 -3.38 -31.83
N ASP A 18 0.42 -3.80 -31.36
CA ASP A 18 0.57 -4.28 -29.99
C ASP A 18 -0.01 -3.20 -29.08
N VAL A 19 -1.19 -3.47 -28.52
CA VAL A 19 -1.80 -2.63 -27.50
C VAL A 19 -1.00 -2.85 -26.23
N ALA A 20 0.15 -2.18 -26.14
CA ALA A 20 0.78 -1.95 -24.86
C ALA A 20 -0.20 -1.14 -24.01
N CYS A 21 -0.64 -1.70 -22.90
CA CYS A 21 -1.34 -0.95 -21.87
C CYS A 21 -0.46 0.25 -21.50
N VAL A 22 -0.84 1.44 -21.97
CA VAL A 22 -0.21 2.68 -21.55
C VAL A 22 -0.69 2.91 -20.12
N ASP A 23 0.15 2.56 -19.16
CA ASP A 23 -0.08 2.87 -17.75
C ASP A 23 -0.02 4.40 -17.57
N VAL A 24 -1.19 5.02 -17.52
CA VAL A 24 -1.32 6.43 -17.14
C VAL A 24 -1.03 6.53 -15.63
N TYR A 25 0.17 6.99 -15.28
CA TYR A 25 0.59 7.23 -13.90
C TYR A 25 -0.13 8.46 -13.34
N VAL A 26 -1.11 8.25 -12.45
CA VAL A 26 -1.83 9.34 -11.74
C VAL A 26 -1.54 9.27 -10.24
N ASP A 27 -0.32 9.19 -9.74
CA ASP A 27 0.15 9.27 -8.31
C ASP A 27 -0.80 9.09 -7.08
N GLU A 28 -1.87 8.29 -7.15
CA GLU A 28 -2.89 8.14 -6.10
C GLU A 28 -3.13 6.65 -5.85
N THR A 29 -3.05 6.23 -4.58
CA THR A 29 -3.28 4.84 -4.16
C THR A 29 -4.72 4.43 -4.47
N PRO A 30 -4.95 3.30 -5.18
CA PRO A 30 -6.28 2.87 -5.58
C PRO A 30 -7.16 2.58 -4.36
N ILE A 31 -8.47 2.83 -4.53
CA ILE A 31 -9.50 2.62 -3.51
C ILE A 31 -10.49 1.61 -4.05
N TYR A 32 -10.75 0.57 -3.27
CA TYR A 32 -11.70 -0.50 -3.54
C TYR A 32 -12.81 -0.45 -2.50
N ALA A 33 -14.06 -0.36 -2.95
CA ALA A 33 -15.22 -0.20 -2.07
C ALA A 33 -16.24 -1.32 -2.32
N VAL A 34 -16.47 -2.17 -1.32
CA VAL A 34 -17.45 -3.26 -1.40
C VAL A 34 -18.78 -2.75 -0.86
N HIS A 35 -19.84 -2.99 -1.63
CA HIS A 35 -21.19 -2.56 -1.31
C HIS A 35 -22.11 -3.76 -1.10
N GLU A 36 -23.06 -3.62 -0.18
CA GLU A 36 -24.13 -4.61 -0.02
C GLU A 36 -25.07 -4.55 -1.23
N HIS A 37 -25.33 -5.70 -1.83
CA HIS A 37 -26.00 -5.84 -3.13
C HIS A 37 -27.39 -5.17 -3.19
N GLU A 38 -28.15 -5.19 -2.10
CA GLU A 38 -29.53 -4.68 -2.07
C GLU A 38 -29.65 -3.22 -1.60
N SER A 39 -28.74 -2.78 -0.74
CA SER A 39 -28.87 -1.51 -0.01
C SER A 39 -27.88 -0.44 -0.48
N ASN A 40 -26.92 -0.80 -1.33
CA ASN A 40 -25.80 0.05 -1.77
C ASN A 40 -25.01 0.67 -0.60
N VAL A 41 -25.04 0.03 0.57
CA VAL A 41 -24.29 0.45 1.75
C VAL A 41 -22.86 -0.05 1.61
N THR A 42 -21.89 0.86 1.74
CA THR A 42 -20.48 0.48 1.76
C THR A 42 -20.19 -0.26 3.07
N CYS A 43 -19.73 -1.50 2.97
CA CYS A 43 -19.39 -2.32 4.13
C CYS A 43 -17.87 -2.44 4.34
N LEU A 44 -17.10 -2.42 3.25
CA LEU A 44 -15.66 -2.54 3.30
C LEU A 44 -15.02 -1.53 2.35
N LEU A 45 -14.01 -0.83 2.85
CA LEU A 45 -13.21 0.12 2.09
C LEU A 45 -11.73 -0.21 2.27
N LEU A 46 -11.03 -0.45 1.16
CA LEU A 46 -9.61 -0.75 1.12
C LEU A 46 -8.91 0.24 0.20
N GLN A 47 -7.90 0.94 0.71
CA GLN A 47 -6.97 1.73 -0.08
C GLN A 47 -5.58 1.13 0.11
N ALA A 48 -4.96 0.62 -0.96
CA ALA A 48 -3.64 0.02 -0.85
C ALA A 48 -2.93 -0.08 -2.20
N ASN A 49 -1.61 0.07 -2.19
CA ASN A 49 -0.74 -0.30 -3.31
C ASN A 49 -0.36 -1.78 -3.13
N ILE A 50 -0.79 -2.63 -4.06
CA ILE A 50 -0.65 -4.08 -3.95
C ILE A 50 0.28 -4.60 -5.05
N SER A 51 1.23 -5.46 -4.69
CA SER A 51 1.99 -6.25 -5.65
C SER A 51 2.07 -7.71 -5.23
N VAL A 52 2.18 -8.59 -6.21
CA VAL A 52 2.27 -10.04 -6.02
C VAL A 52 3.54 -10.56 -6.66
N THR A 53 4.18 -11.50 -5.99
CA THR A 53 5.38 -12.18 -6.48
C THR A 53 5.23 -13.67 -6.26
N PHE A 54 5.36 -14.47 -7.30
CA PHE A 54 5.31 -15.92 -7.19
C PHE A 54 6.05 -16.59 -8.34
N ASN A 55 6.33 -17.89 -8.17
CA ASN A 55 6.91 -18.72 -9.20
C ASN A 55 5.89 -19.77 -9.63
N TYR A 56 5.77 -20.00 -10.93
CA TYR A 56 5.00 -21.12 -11.46
C TYR A 56 5.82 -21.86 -12.51
N THR A 57 5.53 -23.15 -12.71
CA THR A 57 6.27 -24.00 -13.65
C THR A 57 5.32 -24.60 -14.67
N ILE A 58 5.56 -24.32 -15.95
CA ILE A 58 4.85 -24.92 -17.09
C ILE A 58 5.87 -25.67 -17.94
N ASN A 59 5.60 -26.92 -18.28
CA ASN A 59 6.47 -27.74 -19.15
C ASN A 59 7.95 -27.77 -18.71
N LYS A 60 8.19 -27.83 -17.38
CA LYS A 60 9.53 -27.78 -16.73
C LYS A 60 10.25 -26.43 -16.82
N THR A 61 9.62 -25.40 -17.37
CA THR A 61 10.12 -24.02 -17.35
C THR A 61 9.47 -23.29 -16.19
N THR A 62 10.30 -22.82 -15.26
CA THR A 62 9.85 -22.00 -14.13
C THR A 62 9.91 -20.53 -14.51
N THR A 63 8.79 -19.83 -14.35
CA THR A 63 8.65 -18.39 -14.58
C THR A 63 8.43 -17.70 -13.25
N ASN A 64 9.18 -16.63 -13.00
CA ASN A 64 8.94 -15.72 -11.90
C ASN A 64 8.00 -14.62 -12.37
N VAL A 65 6.91 -14.43 -11.64
CA VAL A 65 5.97 -13.33 -11.84
C VAL A 65 6.19 -12.32 -10.74
N HIS A 66 6.34 -11.07 -11.14
CA HIS A 66 6.21 -9.92 -10.26
C HIS A 66 5.24 -8.95 -10.93
N SER A 67 4.08 -8.74 -10.32
CA SER A 67 3.02 -7.91 -10.90
C SER A 67 2.48 -6.94 -9.87
N TYR A 68 2.15 -5.74 -10.32
CA TYR A 68 1.40 -4.76 -9.55
C TYR A 68 -0.09 -4.91 -9.87
N VAL A 69 -0.94 -4.70 -8.87
CA VAL A 69 -2.38 -4.62 -9.09
C VAL A 69 -2.67 -3.25 -9.72
N PRO A 70 -3.21 -3.20 -10.94
CA PRO A 70 -3.53 -1.94 -11.60
C PRO A 70 -4.73 -1.29 -10.92
N ARG A 71 -4.85 0.03 -11.04
CA ARG A 71 -5.91 0.78 -10.32
C ARG A 71 -7.32 0.52 -10.84
N ASN A 72 -7.41 0.15 -12.11
CA ASN A 72 -8.65 -0.24 -12.77
C ASN A 72 -8.87 -1.77 -12.71
N ALA A 73 -8.20 -2.46 -11.77
CA ALA A 73 -8.50 -3.85 -11.48
C ALA A 73 -9.99 -4.01 -11.20
N SER A 74 -10.55 -5.11 -11.70
CA SER A 74 -11.92 -5.49 -11.37
C SER A 74 -11.94 -5.94 -9.92
N TYR A 75 -12.99 -5.61 -9.18
CA TYR A 75 -13.14 -6.09 -7.82
C TYR A 75 -14.60 -6.32 -7.50
N ASP A 76 -14.83 -7.28 -6.62
CA ASP A 76 -16.12 -7.57 -6.02
C ASP A 76 -15.91 -7.93 -4.55
N GLY A 77 -16.98 -8.16 -3.81
CA GLY A 77 -16.84 -8.60 -2.43
C GLY A 77 -18.14 -9.04 -1.80
N GLN A 78 -18.00 -9.48 -0.56
CA GLN A 78 -19.11 -9.95 0.24
C GLN A 78 -19.19 -9.13 1.53
N CYS A 79 -20.32 -8.45 1.71
CA CYS A 79 -20.69 -7.86 2.99
C CYS A 79 -21.29 -8.92 3.91
N GLY A 80 -20.96 -8.85 5.20
CA GLY A 80 -21.53 -9.76 6.18
C GLY A 80 -21.32 -9.26 7.59
N ARG A 81 -22.18 -9.71 8.52
CA ARG A 81 -22.16 -9.20 9.90
C ARG A 81 -20.93 -9.61 10.71
N LYS A 82 -20.34 -10.76 10.37
CA LYS A 82 -19.19 -11.36 11.07
C LYS A 82 -17.97 -11.52 10.18
N THR A 83 -18.20 -11.69 8.88
CA THR A 83 -17.19 -11.97 7.88
C THR A 83 -17.47 -11.09 6.68
N GLU A 84 -16.43 -10.43 6.18
CA GLU A 84 -16.44 -9.68 4.94
C GLU A 84 -15.28 -10.12 4.07
N ALA A 85 -15.44 -10.01 2.76
CA ALA A 85 -14.39 -10.35 1.82
C ALA A 85 -14.34 -9.33 0.69
N ILE A 86 -13.15 -9.14 0.15
CA ILE A 86 -12.94 -8.43 -1.12
C ILE A 86 -12.09 -9.33 -2.01
N ASP A 87 -12.52 -9.48 -3.26
CA ASP A 87 -11.78 -10.16 -4.32
C ASP A 87 -11.37 -9.12 -5.37
N ILE A 88 -10.09 -9.09 -5.71
CA ILE A 88 -9.50 -8.15 -6.66
C ILE A 88 -8.89 -8.96 -7.80
N GLU A 89 -9.47 -8.84 -8.98
CA GLU A 89 -9.07 -9.51 -10.20
C GLU A 89 -8.23 -8.59 -11.09
N PHE A 90 -7.05 -9.07 -11.50
CA PHE A 90 -6.10 -8.30 -12.27
C PHE A 90 -5.21 -9.17 -13.17
N PRO A 91 -4.72 -8.62 -14.30
CA PRO A 91 -3.71 -9.29 -15.11
C PRO A 91 -2.38 -9.36 -14.35
N CYS A 92 -1.72 -10.52 -14.39
CA CYS A 92 -0.43 -10.76 -13.75
C CYS A 92 0.53 -11.49 -14.70
N GLY A 93 1.09 -10.73 -15.65
CA GLY A 93 1.82 -11.29 -16.79
C GLY A 93 0.85 -11.89 -17.82
N ASN A 94 1.05 -13.15 -18.20
CA ASN A 94 0.17 -13.87 -19.13
C ASN A 94 -0.96 -14.64 -18.40
N LEU A 95 -1.18 -14.33 -17.13
CA LEU A 95 -2.16 -14.98 -16.27
C LEU A 95 -3.21 -13.96 -15.82
N THR A 96 -4.37 -14.47 -15.42
CA THR A 96 -5.37 -13.72 -14.66
C THR A 96 -5.22 -14.11 -13.20
N CYS A 97 -4.99 -13.13 -12.33
CA CYS A 97 -4.88 -13.30 -10.89
C CYS A 97 -6.14 -12.78 -10.20
N SER A 98 -6.56 -13.45 -9.13
CA SER A 98 -7.58 -12.95 -8.19
C SER A 98 -7.01 -13.02 -6.78
N LEU A 99 -7.02 -11.89 -6.08
CA LEU A 99 -6.59 -11.75 -4.69
C LEU A 99 -7.81 -11.53 -3.81
N GLU A 100 -8.11 -12.53 -2.99
CA GLU A 100 -9.18 -12.50 -2.01
C GLU A 100 -8.62 -12.20 -0.62
N LEU A 101 -9.20 -11.22 0.07
CA LEU A 101 -8.87 -10.85 1.45
C LEU A 101 -10.10 -11.01 2.33
N HIS A 102 -9.97 -11.77 3.41
CA HIS A 102 -11.05 -12.02 4.35
C HIS A 102 -10.84 -11.29 5.66
N PHE A 103 -11.87 -10.57 6.07
CA PHE A 103 -11.95 -9.87 7.34
C PHE A 103 -12.97 -10.55 8.22
N THR A 104 -12.62 -10.71 9.50
CA THR A 104 -13.59 -11.10 10.52
C THR A 104 -13.72 -10.01 11.54
N ASN A 105 -14.88 -9.94 12.19
CA ASN A 105 -15.03 -9.16 13.40
C ASN A 105 -15.29 -10.01 14.63
N SER A 106 -14.93 -9.42 15.75
CA SER A 106 -15.44 -9.72 17.08
C SER A 106 -16.37 -8.58 17.49
N SER A 107 -16.81 -8.55 18.76
CA SER A 107 -17.69 -7.48 19.25
C SER A 107 -17.06 -6.07 19.23
N THR A 108 -15.73 -5.95 19.22
CA THR A 108 -15.04 -4.65 19.33
C THR A 108 -13.97 -4.40 18.29
N VAL A 109 -13.41 -5.45 17.67
CA VAL A 109 -12.33 -5.32 16.69
C VAL A 109 -12.64 -6.10 15.42
N PHE A 110 -12.10 -5.63 14.31
CA PHE A 110 -11.98 -6.42 13.08
C PHE A 110 -10.50 -6.71 12.78
N ASN A 111 -10.27 -7.79 12.04
CA ASN A 111 -8.94 -8.23 11.65
C ASN A 111 -8.97 -8.91 10.28
N LEU A 112 -7.86 -8.81 9.53
CA LEU A 112 -7.61 -9.63 8.35
C LEU A 112 -7.25 -11.06 8.81
N THR A 113 -7.95 -12.09 8.36
CA THR A 113 -7.76 -13.48 8.82
C THR A 113 -7.26 -14.45 7.77
N ALA A 114 -7.48 -14.12 6.50
CA ALA A 114 -7.00 -14.94 5.40
C ALA A 114 -6.75 -14.08 4.18
N ALA A 115 -5.81 -14.53 3.37
CA ALA A 115 -5.54 -14.00 2.05
C ALA A 115 -5.34 -15.18 1.11
N ASN A 116 -6.05 -15.18 -0.01
CA ASN A 116 -5.94 -16.19 -1.04
C ASN A 116 -5.55 -15.52 -2.36
N LEU A 117 -4.53 -16.06 -3.02
CA LEU A 117 -4.20 -15.67 -4.38
C LEU A 117 -4.49 -16.85 -5.30
N THR A 118 -5.42 -16.67 -6.23
CA THR A 118 -5.65 -17.58 -7.33
C THR A 118 -5.05 -17.02 -8.60
N TYR A 119 -4.54 -17.89 -9.47
CA TYR A 119 -4.03 -17.48 -10.78
C TYR A 119 -4.28 -18.57 -11.83
N ILE A 120 -4.80 -18.13 -12.96
CA ILE A 120 -5.31 -18.99 -14.05
C ILE A 120 -4.71 -18.51 -15.37
N GLY A 121 -4.27 -19.45 -16.21
CA GLY A 121 -3.82 -19.20 -17.58
C GLY A 121 -3.96 -20.44 -18.47
N GLU A 122 -3.62 -20.30 -19.74
CA GLU A 122 -3.70 -21.42 -20.69
C GLU A 122 -2.84 -22.60 -20.24
N GLY A 123 -3.50 -23.72 -19.92
CA GLY A 123 -2.85 -24.96 -19.47
C GLY A 123 -2.41 -24.97 -18.00
N PHE A 124 -2.81 -23.99 -17.18
CA PHE A 124 -2.45 -23.94 -15.77
C PHE A 124 -3.51 -23.24 -14.90
N SER A 125 -3.93 -23.90 -13.83
CA SER A 125 -4.76 -23.31 -12.77
C SER A 125 -4.14 -23.61 -11.41
N HIS A 126 -3.92 -22.59 -10.60
CA HIS A 126 -3.42 -22.79 -9.24
C HIS A 126 -4.04 -21.80 -8.27
N ALA A 127 -4.36 -22.32 -7.10
CA ALA A 127 -4.73 -21.51 -5.95
C ALA A 127 -3.62 -21.65 -4.90
N ALA A 128 -3.18 -20.51 -4.38
CA ALA A 128 -2.34 -20.41 -3.20
C ALA A 128 -3.15 -19.69 -2.13
N SER A 129 -3.63 -20.44 -1.15
CA SER A 129 -4.31 -19.91 0.03
C SER A 129 -3.36 -19.83 1.21
N HIS A 130 -3.56 -18.87 2.10
CA HIS A 130 -2.94 -18.93 3.41
C HIS A 130 -3.87 -18.34 4.47
N ALA A 131 -4.12 -19.11 5.52
CA ALA A 131 -4.72 -18.60 6.74
C ALA A 131 -3.71 -17.66 7.40
N TYR A 132 -4.01 -16.37 7.40
CA TYR A 132 -3.10 -15.35 7.90
C TYR A 132 -3.65 -14.79 9.21
N THR A 133 -3.03 -15.15 10.33
CA THR A 133 -3.26 -14.45 11.60
C THR A 133 -2.59 -13.08 11.52
N SER A 134 -3.33 -12.07 11.06
CA SER A 134 -2.73 -10.77 10.77
C SER A 134 -2.37 -9.96 12.01
N LYS A 135 -1.36 -9.10 11.84
CA LYS A 135 -1.12 -7.91 12.68
C LYS A 135 -2.06 -6.75 12.31
N MET A 136 -2.87 -6.90 11.25
CA MET A 136 -3.82 -5.91 10.80
C MET A 136 -5.12 -6.09 11.56
N TYR A 137 -5.29 -5.29 12.60
CA TYR A 137 -6.54 -5.18 13.31
C TYR A 137 -6.82 -3.72 13.65
N SER A 138 -8.10 -3.40 13.80
CA SER A 138 -8.54 -2.11 14.31
C SER A 138 -9.85 -2.27 15.06
N ASN A 139 -10.20 -1.26 15.87
CA ASN A 139 -11.50 -1.22 16.51
C ASN A 139 -12.60 -1.02 15.46
N LEU A 140 -13.76 -1.65 15.68
CA LEU A 140 -14.94 -1.39 14.85
C LEU A 140 -15.29 0.11 14.87
N GLY A 141 -15.70 0.65 13.72
CA GLY A 141 -15.98 2.07 13.54
C GLY A 141 -14.75 2.96 13.33
N THR A 142 -13.54 2.39 13.29
CA THR A 142 -12.28 3.10 12.98
C THR A 142 -11.59 2.44 11.78
N TYR A 143 -10.69 3.15 11.11
CA TYR A 143 -9.89 2.57 10.03
C TYR A 143 -8.49 2.17 10.52
N TYR A 144 -7.96 1.06 10.01
CA TYR A 144 -6.54 0.73 10.14
C TYR A 144 -5.73 1.55 9.12
N ASN A 145 -4.54 2.02 9.50
CA ASN A 145 -3.64 2.79 8.64
C ASN A 145 -2.19 2.32 8.77
N CYS A 146 -1.52 2.04 7.66
CA CYS A 146 -0.14 1.61 7.63
C CYS A 146 0.59 2.03 6.35
N SER A 147 1.39 3.09 6.44
CA SER A 147 2.19 3.59 5.30
C SER A 147 3.38 2.70 4.95
N LYS A 148 4.05 2.12 5.96
CA LYS A 148 5.24 1.26 5.75
C LYS A 148 4.94 -0.01 4.94
N GLY A 149 3.68 -0.43 4.96
CA GLY A 149 3.24 -1.67 4.34
C GLY A 149 3.70 -2.93 5.07
N PHE A 150 3.29 -4.08 4.55
CA PHE A 150 3.66 -5.39 5.07
C PHE A 150 3.61 -6.42 3.94
N ASN A 151 4.29 -7.55 4.16
CA ASN A 151 4.32 -8.68 3.24
C ASN A 151 3.48 -9.82 3.84
N LEU A 152 2.60 -10.38 3.02
CA LEU A 152 1.89 -11.62 3.26
C LEU A 152 2.61 -12.72 2.50
N THR A 153 3.21 -13.67 3.20
CA THR A 153 3.77 -14.87 2.58
C THR A 153 2.69 -15.94 2.59
N LEU A 154 2.18 -16.29 1.41
CA LEU A 154 1.22 -17.36 1.24
C LEU A 154 1.94 -18.70 1.02
N GLU A 155 1.18 -19.79 0.91
CA GLU A 155 1.75 -21.10 0.61
C GLU A 155 2.56 -21.12 -0.70
N LYS A 156 3.50 -22.06 -0.79
CA LYS A 156 4.32 -22.31 -2.00
C LYS A 156 5.16 -21.10 -2.46
N GLY A 157 5.52 -20.22 -1.52
CA GLY A 157 6.45 -19.11 -1.78
C GLY A 157 5.82 -17.94 -2.53
N VAL A 158 4.49 -17.86 -2.57
CA VAL A 158 3.76 -16.70 -3.07
C VAL A 158 3.85 -15.57 -2.04
N MET A 159 4.13 -14.36 -2.50
CA MET A 159 4.25 -13.17 -1.65
C MET A 159 3.32 -12.08 -2.17
N VAL A 160 2.48 -11.54 -1.30
CA VAL A 160 1.66 -10.35 -1.56
C VAL A 160 2.20 -9.22 -0.70
N LYS A 161 2.64 -8.13 -1.33
CA LYS A 161 3.10 -6.93 -0.65
C LYS A 161 2.03 -5.86 -0.75
N MET A 162 1.72 -5.23 0.38
CA MET A 162 0.79 -4.11 0.44
C MET A 162 1.47 -2.92 1.09
N THR A 163 1.39 -1.73 0.48
CA THR A 163 1.88 -0.45 1.05
C THR A 163 0.77 0.60 1.04
N ASP A 164 0.96 1.67 1.81
CA ASP A 164 -0.01 2.77 1.92
C ASP A 164 -1.42 2.29 2.27
N VAL A 165 -1.48 1.30 3.18
CA VAL A 165 -2.70 0.56 3.46
C VAL A 165 -3.59 1.37 4.39
N LYS A 166 -4.81 1.65 3.94
CA LYS A 166 -5.93 2.02 4.81
C LYS A 166 -7.06 1.04 4.59
N VAL A 167 -7.61 0.51 5.66
CA VAL A 167 -8.77 -0.38 5.56
C VAL A 167 -9.76 -0.09 6.66
N GLN A 168 -11.03 -0.12 6.30
CA GLN A 168 -12.14 -0.10 7.24
C GLN A 168 -13.14 -1.14 6.78
N ALA A 169 -13.46 -2.07 7.65
CA ALA A 169 -14.41 -3.16 7.41
C ALA A 169 -15.60 -3.02 8.37
N PHE A 170 -16.69 -3.71 8.07
CA PHE A 170 -17.94 -3.73 8.84
C PHE A 170 -18.53 -2.33 9.01
N MET A 171 -18.49 -1.56 7.93
CA MET A 171 -19.08 -0.23 7.83
C MET A 171 -20.58 -0.33 7.56
N ASP A 172 -21.32 0.64 8.08
CA ASP A 172 -22.74 0.85 7.78
C ASP A 172 -22.93 2.22 7.12
N ASP A 173 -22.08 2.57 6.14
CA ASP A 173 -22.12 3.90 5.51
C ASP A 173 -23.18 3.97 4.40
N LYS A 174 -24.27 4.67 4.70
CA LYS A 174 -25.40 4.93 3.79
C LYS A 174 -25.22 6.20 2.95
N SER A 175 -24.10 6.90 3.07
CA SER A 175 -23.86 8.16 2.36
C SER A 175 -23.75 7.99 0.84
N GLY A 176 -23.50 6.75 0.37
CA GLY A 176 -23.23 6.44 -1.03
C GLY A 176 -21.89 6.97 -1.54
N LYS A 177 -21.03 7.49 -0.64
CA LYS A 177 -19.69 7.97 -0.98
C LYS A 177 -18.67 7.23 -0.10
N PRO A 178 -17.82 6.37 -0.68
CA PRO A 178 -16.84 5.64 0.11
C PRO A 178 -15.87 6.62 0.76
N SER A 179 -15.93 6.71 2.09
CA SER A 179 -15.01 7.53 2.88
C SER A 179 -14.62 6.82 4.16
N PHE A 180 -13.35 6.92 4.52
CA PHE A 180 -12.88 6.44 5.82
C PHE A 180 -13.45 7.31 6.94
N GLY A 181 -13.72 6.69 8.09
CA GLY A 181 -14.10 7.41 9.30
C GLY A 181 -13.03 8.40 9.76
N SER A 182 -13.37 9.28 10.71
CA SER A 182 -12.46 10.32 11.22
C SER A 182 -11.35 9.80 12.15
N THR A 183 -11.47 8.56 12.62
CA THR A 183 -10.56 7.97 13.62
C THR A 183 -9.85 6.76 13.02
N GLY A 184 -8.53 6.79 13.06
CA GLY A 184 -7.68 5.72 12.55
C GLY A 184 -6.71 5.16 13.59
N MET A 185 -6.40 3.87 13.48
CA MET A 185 -5.36 3.18 14.25
C MET A 185 -4.13 2.96 13.36
N SER A 186 -2.96 3.41 13.81
CA SER A 186 -1.71 3.19 13.08
C SER A 186 -1.10 1.83 13.40
N CYS A 187 -0.50 1.19 12.39
CA CYS A 187 0.26 -0.05 12.56
C CYS A 187 1.52 0.10 13.42
N ASP A 188 2.01 1.33 13.62
CA ASP A 188 3.15 1.64 14.49
C ASP A 188 2.76 1.80 15.96
N SER A 189 1.46 1.97 16.27
CA SER A 189 0.97 2.23 17.63
C SER A 189 0.82 0.96 18.48
N ASN A 190 0.90 -0.21 17.86
CA ASN A 190 0.90 -1.48 18.56
C ASN A 190 2.35 -1.90 18.81
N GLY A 191 2.82 -1.66 20.04
CA GLY A 191 4.04 -2.25 20.61
C GLY A 191 3.95 -3.77 20.72
N GLY A 192 3.81 -4.46 19.58
CA GLY A 192 4.05 -5.88 19.43
C GLY A 192 5.55 -6.09 19.51
N GLY A 193 6.01 -6.38 20.74
CA GLY A 193 7.40 -6.60 21.09
C GLY A 193 8.14 -7.47 20.08
N ASP A 194 9.15 -6.85 19.47
CA ASP A 194 10.27 -7.57 18.92
C ASP A 194 11.01 -8.20 20.11
N SER A 195 10.75 -9.49 20.38
CA SER A 195 11.54 -10.28 21.30
C SER A 195 12.90 -10.56 20.65
N GLY A 196 13.79 -9.57 20.71
CA GLY A 196 15.13 -9.61 20.15
C GLY A 196 15.53 -8.22 19.68
N THR A 197 15.75 -7.27 20.58
CA THR A 197 17.09 -7.08 21.14
C THR A 197 16.95 -6.19 22.37
N LYS A 198 17.63 -6.54 23.46
CA LYS A 198 18.08 -5.52 24.41
C LYS A 198 18.99 -4.58 23.62
N THR A 199 18.45 -3.51 23.08
CA THR A 199 19.25 -2.31 22.95
C THR A 199 19.34 -1.74 24.34
N ASP A 200 20.53 -1.91 24.93
CA ASP A 200 20.96 -1.10 26.05
C ASP A 200 20.51 0.34 25.85
N ALA A 201 20.07 0.95 26.94
CA ALA A 201 19.69 2.34 27.00
C ALA A 201 20.84 3.21 26.48
N ILE A 202 20.83 3.51 25.17
CA ILE A 202 21.51 4.67 24.63
C ILE A 202 20.65 5.84 25.08
N VAL A 203 21.05 6.39 26.21
CA VAL A 203 20.68 7.74 26.66
C VAL A 203 20.83 8.65 25.43
N PRO A 204 19.81 9.42 25.02
CA PRO A 204 20.03 10.44 24.03
C PRO A 204 21.00 11.44 24.65
N ILE A 205 22.26 11.36 24.27
CA ILE A 205 23.17 12.48 24.40
C ILE A 205 22.51 13.55 23.53
N ALA A 206 21.92 14.54 24.18
CA ALA A 206 21.57 15.78 23.56
C ALA A 206 22.86 16.36 22.98
N VAL A 207 23.16 15.99 21.73
CA VAL A 207 24.09 16.74 20.90
C VAL A 207 23.39 18.05 20.63
N GLY A 208 23.66 18.99 21.54
CA GLY A 208 23.22 20.36 21.46
C GLY A 208 23.48 20.85 20.04
N GLN A 209 22.39 21.25 19.39
CA GLN A 209 22.40 22.05 18.19
C GLN A 209 23.50 23.12 18.39
N PRO A 210 24.60 23.11 17.60
CA PRO A 210 25.55 24.18 17.67
C PRO A 210 24.78 25.43 17.28
N SER A 211 24.52 26.29 18.26
CA SER A 211 23.86 27.56 18.02
C SER A 211 24.67 28.26 16.93
N LEU A 212 23.99 28.76 15.89
CA LEU A 212 24.58 29.59 14.83
C LEU A 212 25.50 30.71 15.38
N LEU A 213 25.31 31.06 16.66
CA LEU A 213 26.14 31.95 17.46
C LEU A 213 27.62 31.51 17.55
N TRP A 214 27.93 30.22 17.66
CA TRP A 214 29.32 29.73 17.73
C TRP A 214 30.04 29.79 16.38
N LEU A 215 29.33 29.49 15.28
CA LEU A 215 29.87 29.65 13.92
C LEU A 215 30.15 31.13 13.60
N LEU A 216 29.28 32.04 14.06
CA LEU A 216 29.49 33.49 13.92
C LEU A 216 30.70 33.99 14.73
N LEU A 217 30.91 33.46 15.94
CA LEU A 217 32.08 33.80 16.78
C LEU A 217 33.40 33.35 16.16
N CYS A 218 33.44 32.14 15.56
CA CYS A 218 34.64 31.68 14.84
C CYS A 218 34.94 32.53 13.61
N LEU A 219 33.92 32.93 12.84
CA LEU A 219 34.10 33.81 11.67
C LEU A 219 34.60 35.21 12.05
N LEU A 220 34.11 35.77 13.17
CA LEU A 220 34.59 37.07 13.67
C LEU A 220 36.06 37.01 14.10
N ALA A 221 36.51 35.92 14.72
CA ALA A 221 37.90 35.76 15.12
C ALA A 221 38.86 35.67 13.92
N THR A 222 38.46 35.00 12.83
CA THR A 222 39.28 34.92 11.61
C THR A 222 39.39 36.25 10.88
N VAL A 223 38.32 37.06 10.86
CA VAL A 223 38.35 38.39 10.22
C VAL A 223 39.21 39.38 11.02
N LEU A 224 39.19 39.29 12.35
CA LEU A 224 40.02 40.16 13.21
C LEU A 224 41.50 39.76 13.22
N ALA A 225 41.85 38.54 12.82
CA ALA A 225 43.24 38.10 12.72
C ALA A 225 43.94 38.58 11.43
N GLU A 226 43.20 39.14 10.47
CA GLU A 226 43.76 39.57 9.17
C GLU A 226 44.25 41.03 9.17
N GLU A 227 44.02 41.80 10.25
CA GLU A 227 44.50 43.19 10.37
C GLU A 227 45.49 43.42 11.54
N GLY A 228 46.70 42.86 11.39
CA GLY A 228 47.98 43.46 11.85
C GLY A 228 48.39 43.34 13.33
N PRO A 229 49.62 43.77 13.73
CA PRO A 229 50.61 44.54 12.98
C PRO A 229 52.05 43.99 12.99
N TRP A 230 52.79 44.26 11.91
CA TRP A 230 54.23 44.50 12.01
C TRP A 230 54.44 45.82 12.75
N LEU A 231 55.01 45.77 13.95
CA LEU A 231 55.62 46.93 14.60
C LEU A 231 56.99 46.50 15.14
N ASP A 232 57.94 46.44 14.21
CA ASP A 232 59.33 46.76 14.47
C ASP A 232 59.40 48.26 14.81
N THR A 233 59.88 48.65 15.99
CA THR A 233 60.83 49.77 16.11
C THR A 233 61.62 49.66 17.42
N LYS A 234 62.95 49.60 17.24
CA LYS A 234 64.00 49.66 18.26
C LYS A 234 64.03 50.98 19.03
N LEU A 235 64.47 50.92 20.29
CA LEU A 235 65.56 51.73 20.85
C LEU A 235 66.18 51.01 22.05
#